data_AF-A0A661X1P1-F1
#
_entry.id   AF-A0A661X1P1-F1
#
_cell.length_a   1.000
_cell.length_b   1.000
_cell.length_c   1.000
_cell.angle_alpha   90.00
_cell.angle_beta   90.00
_cell.angle_gamma   90.00
#
_symmetry.space_group_name_H-M   'P 1'
#
loop_
_entity.id
_entity.type
_entity.pdbx_description
1 polymer ?
#
loop_
_entity_poly.entity_id
_entity_poly.type
_entity_poly.pdbx_seq_one_letter_code
_entity_poly.pdbx_strand_id
1 'polypeptide(L)'
;MNFDGTGQHSVNLTPAPVNPGYPVFNPYGENEIAYISDGKIYIGNIETGEAEEISPSIETNKKFDWAKYNLQRITVRRQFIYSKVDPNIPFKYKLIVEVNEINPPSNIILEETLPAIPESAVDWELTDATYNDTQFLPDNNATTGILKWIIGTSFPMDELTGGTLELTVDLSGDTPGEIRCLNGGFYEGDNYYTTKGDAYITIGEPPIPVDTDEDWKISDEELLNAIDYWAANTQINGWPEDLDNWDIYLLKLIDFWADNDGYEYDQSESINQQKPCWKTK
;
A
#
# COMPACT_ATOMS: atom_id res chain seq x y z
N MET A 1 -22.63 -14.02 -21.92
CA MET A 1 -24.07 -14.30 -21.67
C MET A 1 -24.87 -13.13 -22.21
N ASN A 2 -25.97 -13.39 -22.89
CA ASN A 2 -26.91 -12.33 -23.27
C ASN A 2 -27.73 -11.92 -22.05
N PHE A 3 -28.06 -10.63 -21.93
CA PHE A 3 -28.87 -10.08 -20.82
C PHE A 3 -30.28 -10.69 -20.72
N ASP A 4 -30.75 -11.36 -21.78
CA ASP A 4 -32.07 -11.96 -21.89
C ASP A 4 -32.11 -13.46 -21.52
N GLY A 5 -30.98 -14.05 -21.11
CA GLY A 5 -30.91 -15.47 -20.79
C GLY A 5 -31.01 -16.40 -22.00
N THR A 6 -30.95 -15.87 -23.23
CA THR A 6 -30.84 -16.71 -24.42
C THR A 6 -29.45 -17.33 -24.52
N GLY A 7 -29.37 -18.59 -24.97
CA GLY A 7 -28.13 -19.34 -25.03
C GLY A 7 -27.68 -19.96 -23.70
N GLN A 8 -28.58 -20.16 -22.75
CA GLN A 8 -28.30 -20.96 -21.56
C GLN A 8 -28.00 -22.42 -21.95
N HIS A 9 -26.89 -22.94 -21.45
CA HIS A 9 -26.50 -24.34 -21.59
C HIS A 9 -26.65 -25.04 -20.24
N SER A 10 -27.29 -26.21 -20.24
CA SER A 10 -27.37 -27.06 -19.04
C SER A 10 -26.02 -27.71 -18.77
N VAL A 11 -25.55 -27.62 -17.53
CA VAL A 11 -24.33 -28.28 -17.05
C VAL A 11 -24.77 -29.51 -16.28
N ASN A 12 -24.34 -30.70 -16.71
CA ASN A 12 -24.64 -31.94 -16.02
C ASN A 12 -23.43 -32.34 -15.17
N LEU A 13 -23.54 -32.14 -13.86
CA LEU A 13 -22.52 -32.54 -12.90
C LEU A 13 -22.69 -34.01 -12.49
N THR A 14 -21.58 -34.71 -12.31
CA THR A 14 -21.50 -36.10 -11.85
C THR A 14 -20.60 -36.18 -10.61
N PRO A 15 -21.11 -36.61 -9.45
CA PRO A 15 -22.48 -37.07 -9.19
C PRO A 15 -23.53 -35.95 -9.30
N ALA A 16 -24.75 -36.32 -9.68
CA ALA A 16 -25.87 -35.38 -9.77
C ALA A 16 -26.17 -34.78 -8.38
N PRO A 17 -26.36 -33.45 -8.27
CA PRO A 17 -26.67 -32.81 -6.99
C PRO A 17 -27.99 -33.30 -6.39
N VAL A 18 -28.00 -33.57 -5.09
CA VAL A 18 -29.18 -33.95 -4.31
C VAL A 18 -29.59 -32.76 -3.45
N ASN A 19 -30.83 -32.28 -3.59
CA ASN A 19 -31.33 -31.07 -2.90
C ASN A 19 -30.36 -29.87 -3.01
N PRO A 20 -29.95 -29.45 -4.23
CA PRO A 20 -28.91 -28.46 -4.40
C PRO A 20 -29.28 -27.09 -3.80
N GLY A 21 -28.30 -26.45 -3.15
CA GLY A 21 -28.47 -25.13 -2.56
C GLY A 21 -27.23 -24.25 -2.72
N TYR A 22 -27.44 -22.93 -2.71
CA TYR A 22 -26.39 -21.90 -2.70
C TYR A 22 -25.29 -22.10 -3.77
N PRO A 23 -25.64 -22.21 -5.07
CA PRO A 23 -24.63 -22.28 -6.12
C PRO A 23 -23.86 -20.96 -6.20
N VAL A 24 -22.53 -21.04 -6.24
CA VAL A 24 -21.64 -19.89 -6.40
C VAL A 24 -20.59 -20.21 -7.46
N PHE A 25 -20.49 -19.37 -8.49
CA PHE A 25 -19.45 -19.51 -9.52
C PHE A 25 -18.10 -19.06 -8.98
N ASN A 26 -17.02 -19.76 -9.35
CA ASN A 26 -15.67 -19.39 -8.97
C ASN A 26 -15.33 -18.01 -9.56
N PRO A 27 -15.07 -16.98 -8.73
CA PRO A 27 -14.79 -15.63 -9.21
C PRO A 27 -13.34 -15.47 -9.70
N TYR A 28 -12.47 -16.47 -9.52
CA TYR A 28 -11.03 -16.40 -9.79
C TYR A 28 -10.63 -16.92 -11.18
N GLY A 29 -11.60 -17.20 -12.04
CA GLY A 29 -11.38 -17.50 -13.46
C GLY A 29 -11.28 -18.98 -13.81
N GLU A 30 -11.43 -19.88 -12.84
CA GLU A 30 -11.57 -21.32 -13.10
C GLU A 30 -13.04 -21.63 -13.44
N ASN A 31 -13.28 -22.62 -14.31
CA ASN A 31 -14.62 -23.02 -14.74
C ASN A 31 -15.29 -23.93 -13.71
N GLU A 32 -15.41 -23.44 -12.49
CA GLU A 32 -15.90 -24.20 -11.36
C GLU A 32 -17.12 -23.53 -10.72
N ILE A 33 -17.98 -24.37 -10.14
CA ILE A 33 -19.13 -23.95 -9.35
C ILE A 33 -19.11 -24.72 -8.04
N ALA A 34 -19.21 -23.99 -6.93
CA ALA A 34 -19.38 -24.60 -5.63
C ALA A 34 -20.86 -24.59 -5.27
N TYR A 35 -21.35 -25.66 -4.65
CA TYR A 35 -22.75 -25.80 -4.26
C TYR A 35 -22.88 -26.74 -3.06
N ILE A 36 -24.01 -26.66 -2.36
CA ILE A 36 -24.40 -27.64 -1.35
C ILE A 36 -25.23 -28.74 -2.02
N SER A 37 -24.92 -30.00 -1.73
CA SER A 37 -25.72 -31.18 -2.09
C SER A 37 -25.89 -32.06 -0.84
N ASP A 38 -27.14 -32.22 -0.41
CA ASP A 38 -27.54 -32.93 0.82
C ASP A 38 -26.75 -32.49 2.07
N GLY A 39 -26.60 -31.17 2.24
CA GLY A 39 -25.89 -30.57 3.37
C GLY A 39 -24.36 -30.57 3.25
N LYS A 40 -23.78 -31.19 2.22
CA LYS A 40 -22.33 -31.23 1.99
C LYS A 40 -21.91 -30.29 0.88
N ILE A 41 -20.68 -29.78 0.95
CA ILE A 41 -20.15 -28.85 -0.06
C ILE A 41 -19.45 -29.64 -1.16
N TYR A 42 -19.81 -29.34 -2.41
CA TYR A 42 -19.21 -29.89 -3.62
C TYR A 42 -18.61 -28.78 -4.47
N ILE A 43 -17.54 -29.09 -5.20
CA ILE A 43 -17.08 -28.34 -6.37
C ILE A 43 -17.38 -29.16 -7.60
N GLY A 44 -18.03 -28.53 -8.57
CA GLY A 44 -18.25 -29.08 -9.90
C GLY A 44 -17.47 -28.29 -10.94
N ASN A 45 -16.73 -28.95 -11.81
CA ASN A 45 -16.14 -28.35 -12.98
C ASN A 45 -17.20 -28.29 -14.10
N ILE A 46 -17.48 -27.09 -14.58
CA ILE A 46 -18.53 -26.79 -15.55
C ILE A 46 -18.17 -27.29 -16.95
N GLU A 47 -16.88 -27.41 -17.28
CA GLU A 47 -16.40 -27.90 -18.57
C GLU A 47 -16.37 -29.43 -18.63
N THR A 48 -15.86 -30.09 -17.59
CA THR A 48 -15.72 -31.56 -17.56
C THR A 48 -16.99 -32.25 -17.08
N GLY A 49 -17.84 -31.57 -16.30
CA GLY A 49 -19.01 -32.15 -15.65
C GLY A 49 -18.66 -33.02 -14.45
N GLU A 50 -17.41 -33.05 -14.02
CA GLU A 50 -16.98 -33.79 -12.83
C GLU A 50 -17.23 -32.97 -11.57
N ALA A 51 -17.72 -33.62 -10.52
CA ALA A 51 -17.91 -32.99 -9.23
C ALA A 51 -17.32 -33.84 -8.10
N GLU A 52 -16.76 -33.16 -7.12
CA GLU A 52 -16.16 -33.76 -5.94
C GLU A 52 -16.63 -33.11 -4.66
N GLU A 53 -16.67 -33.91 -3.60
CA GLU A 53 -16.96 -33.46 -2.25
C GLU A 53 -15.67 -32.90 -1.63
N ILE A 54 -15.58 -31.59 -1.46
CA ILE A 54 -14.34 -30.91 -1.05
C ILE A 54 -14.06 -31.00 0.45
N SER A 55 -15.09 -31.27 1.26
CA SER A 55 -14.90 -31.37 2.72
C SER A 55 -15.93 -32.32 3.33
N PRO A 56 -15.66 -33.63 3.35
CA PRO A 56 -16.62 -34.61 3.86
C PRO A 56 -16.94 -34.48 5.35
N SER A 57 -16.20 -33.63 6.08
CA SER A 57 -16.43 -33.32 7.49
C SER A 57 -17.20 -32.02 7.73
N ILE A 58 -17.52 -31.24 6.69
CA ILE A 58 -18.25 -29.97 6.82
C ILE A 58 -19.65 -30.14 6.23
N GLU A 59 -20.64 -30.16 7.12
CA GLU A 59 -22.05 -30.09 6.76
C GLU A 59 -22.59 -28.69 7.06
N THR A 60 -23.27 -28.08 6.09
CA THR A 60 -23.89 -26.76 6.24
C THR A 60 -25.13 -26.61 5.37
N ASN A 61 -26.11 -25.88 5.89
CA ASN A 61 -27.28 -25.41 5.16
C ASN A 61 -27.31 -23.87 5.03
N LYS A 62 -26.19 -23.21 5.37
CA LYS A 62 -26.04 -21.76 5.31
C LYS A 62 -25.31 -21.35 4.01
N LYS A 63 -25.44 -20.07 3.66
CA LYS A 63 -24.65 -19.44 2.59
C LYS A 63 -23.16 -19.62 2.86
N PHE A 64 -22.40 -19.82 1.79
CA PHE A 64 -20.95 -19.86 1.76
C PHE A 64 -20.49 -19.19 0.46
N ASP A 65 -19.20 -18.92 0.32
CA ASP A 65 -18.62 -18.31 -0.87
C ASP A 65 -17.20 -18.88 -1.11
N TRP A 66 -16.64 -18.60 -2.28
CA TRP A 66 -15.27 -18.92 -2.64
C TRP A 66 -14.30 -18.04 -1.86
N ALA A 67 -13.18 -18.64 -1.48
CA ALA A 67 -12.04 -17.94 -0.92
C ALA A 67 -10.76 -18.53 -1.53
N LYS A 68 -9.90 -17.68 -2.09
CA LYS A 68 -8.61 -18.11 -2.62
C LYS A 68 -7.57 -18.15 -1.52
N TYR A 69 -6.96 -19.31 -1.32
CA TYR A 69 -5.79 -19.44 -0.46
C TYR A 69 -4.56 -18.83 -1.14
N ASN A 70 -4.21 -17.59 -0.80
CA ASN A 70 -2.96 -16.98 -1.25
C ASN A 70 -1.81 -17.50 -0.37
N LEU A 71 -0.80 -18.12 -1.01
CA LEU A 71 0.42 -18.58 -0.34
C LEU A 71 1.17 -17.42 0.34
N GLN A 72 1.14 -16.23 -0.28
CA GLN A 72 1.67 -15.02 0.34
C GLN A 72 0.62 -14.44 1.29
N ARG A 73 0.84 -14.62 2.59
CA ARG A 73 -0.08 -14.19 3.65
C ARG A 73 0.12 -12.73 4.04
N ILE A 74 1.27 -12.17 3.72
CA ILE A 74 1.64 -10.77 3.98
C ILE A 74 2.27 -10.16 2.75
N THR A 75 1.87 -8.93 2.44
CA THR A 75 2.61 -8.05 1.53
C THR A 75 2.97 -6.78 2.27
N VAL A 76 4.22 -6.37 2.19
CA VAL A 76 4.67 -5.05 2.66
C VAL A 76 5.10 -4.22 1.46
N ARG A 77 4.57 -3.01 1.34
CA ARG A 77 4.88 -2.05 0.26
C ARG A 77 5.38 -0.74 0.85
N ARG A 78 6.54 -0.27 0.38
CA ARG A 78 7.04 1.07 0.63
C ARG A 78 6.40 2.06 -0.33
N GLN A 79 6.00 3.21 0.21
CA GLN A 79 5.46 4.33 -0.55
C GLN A 79 6.13 5.62 -0.09
N PHE A 80 6.82 6.30 -1.00
CA PHE A 80 7.31 7.66 -0.81
C PHE A 80 6.26 8.67 -1.28
N ILE A 81 6.11 9.75 -0.52
CA ILE A 81 5.27 10.88 -0.93
C ILE A 81 5.97 11.68 -2.02
N TYR A 82 7.31 11.80 -1.92
CA TYR A 82 8.15 12.56 -2.82
C TYR A 82 9.31 11.69 -3.35
N SER A 83 9.64 11.81 -4.64
CA SER A 83 10.80 11.17 -5.27
C SER A 83 12.13 11.85 -4.89
N LYS A 84 12.04 13.12 -4.47
CA LYS A 84 13.13 13.96 -3.99
C LYS A 84 12.86 14.43 -2.56
N VAL A 85 13.91 14.60 -1.76
CA VAL A 85 13.77 14.98 -0.35
C VAL A 85 14.80 16.06 0.01
N ASP A 86 14.32 17.16 0.58
CA ASP A 86 15.19 18.23 1.08
C ASP A 86 15.83 17.76 2.40
N PRO A 87 17.17 17.69 2.50
CA PRO A 87 17.83 17.19 3.70
C PRO A 87 17.68 18.11 4.93
N ASN A 88 17.10 19.31 4.78
CA ASN A 88 16.88 20.26 5.88
C ASN A 88 15.52 20.11 6.57
N ILE A 89 14.68 19.18 6.09
CA ILE A 89 13.37 18.88 6.68
C ILE A 89 13.23 17.37 6.92
N PRO A 90 12.34 16.95 7.84
CA PRO A 90 12.09 15.53 8.07
C PRO A 90 11.52 14.85 6.81
N PHE A 91 12.07 13.69 6.48
CA PHE A 91 11.54 12.83 5.43
C PHE A 91 10.53 11.85 6.00
N LYS A 92 9.30 11.90 5.47
CA LYS A 92 8.23 10.98 5.83
C LYS A 92 7.93 9.99 4.72
N TYR A 93 7.75 8.73 5.09
CA TYR A 93 7.29 7.70 4.16
C TYR A 93 6.56 6.58 4.87
N LYS A 94 5.88 5.74 4.07
CA LYS A 94 4.97 4.71 4.57
C LYS A 94 5.46 3.32 4.20
N LEU A 95 5.34 2.39 5.15
CA LEU A 95 5.36 0.96 4.95
C LEU A 95 3.93 0.44 5.16
N ILE A 96 3.27 0.10 4.05
CA ILE A 96 1.90 -0.42 4.03
C ILE A 96 1.97 -1.93 4.21
N VAL A 97 1.38 -2.43 5.27
CA VAL A 97 1.30 -3.86 5.61
C VAL A 97 -0.09 -4.37 5.25
N GLU A 98 -0.16 -5.24 4.26
CA GLU A 98 -1.38 -5.90 3.81
C GLU A 98 -1.37 -7.35 4.32
N VAL A 99 -2.40 -7.73 5.08
CA VAL A 99 -2.54 -9.07 5.67
C VAL A 99 -3.66 -9.83 4.97
N ASN A 100 -3.40 -11.09 4.62
CA ASN A 100 -4.43 -11.99 4.12
C ASN A 100 -5.38 -12.40 5.26
N GLU A 101 -6.59 -11.86 5.24
CA GLU A 101 -7.63 -12.11 6.26
C GLU A 101 -8.05 -13.58 6.36
N ILE A 102 -7.88 -14.38 5.30
CA ILE A 102 -8.27 -15.80 5.29
C ILE A 102 -7.31 -16.66 6.12
N ASN A 103 -6.03 -16.27 6.18
CA ASN A 103 -5.00 -16.97 6.94
C ASN A 103 -3.93 -15.98 7.42
N PRO A 104 -4.25 -15.13 8.39
CA PRO A 104 -3.28 -14.19 8.92
C PRO A 104 -2.16 -14.94 9.65
N PRO A 105 -0.88 -14.53 9.52
CA PRO A 105 0.13 -14.91 10.49
C PRO A 105 -0.23 -14.42 11.89
N SER A 106 0.27 -15.10 12.92
CA SER A 106 0.17 -14.57 14.28
C SER A 106 1.05 -13.33 14.47
N ASN A 107 2.23 -13.30 13.83
CA ASN A 107 3.15 -12.17 13.89
C ASN A 107 4.09 -12.14 12.69
N ILE A 108 4.76 -10.99 12.53
CA ILE A 108 5.92 -10.81 11.66
C ILE A 108 6.99 -9.99 12.39
N ILE A 109 8.24 -10.10 11.92
CA ILE A 109 9.30 -9.15 12.24
C ILE A 109 9.57 -8.33 11.00
N LEU A 110 9.11 -7.08 11.00
CA LEU A 110 9.37 -6.11 9.93
C LEU A 110 10.73 -5.47 10.15
N GLU A 111 11.55 -5.40 9.09
CA GLU A 111 12.84 -4.74 9.08
C GLU A 111 12.89 -3.65 8.01
N GLU A 112 13.46 -2.51 8.37
CA GLU A 112 13.76 -1.41 7.45
C GLU A 112 15.18 -0.93 7.72
N THR A 113 15.99 -0.79 6.68
CA THR A 113 17.38 -0.36 6.78
C THR A 113 17.51 1.06 6.27
N LEU A 114 17.82 1.98 7.18
CA LEU A 114 18.16 3.35 6.85
C LEU A 114 19.57 3.43 6.25
N PRO A 115 19.79 4.26 5.22
CA PRO A 115 21.11 4.54 4.66
C PRO A 115 22.12 5.03 5.69
N ALA A 116 23.33 4.50 5.62
CA ALA A 116 24.50 5.12 6.24
C ALA A 116 25.12 6.11 5.25
N ILE A 117 25.46 7.32 5.68
CA ILE A 117 26.02 8.35 4.79
C ILE A 117 27.56 8.22 4.82
N PRO A 118 28.21 7.84 3.71
CA PRO A 118 29.66 7.86 3.64
C PRO A 118 30.17 9.29 3.84
N GLU A 119 31.14 9.49 4.74
CA GLU A 119 31.83 10.76 5.00
C GLU A 119 31.08 11.82 5.82
N SER A 120 29.81 11.58 6.21
CA SER A 120 29.12 12.35 7.24
C SER A 120 29.41 11.79 8.64
N ALA A 121 29.38 12.63 9.67
CA ALA A 121 29.43 12.19 11.06
C ALA A 121 28.08 11.64 11.57
N VAL A 122 27.03 11.67 10.73
CA VAL A 122 25.64 11.35 11.07
C VAL A 122 25.02 10.52 9.95
N ASP A 123 24.45 9.37 10.30
CA ASP A 123 23.63 8.54 9.41
C ASP A 123 22.18 9.05 9.39
N TRP A 124 21.35 8.55 8.47
CA TRP A 124 19.92 8.80 8.54
C TRP A 124 19.35 8.28 9.87
N GLU A 125 18.56 9.12 10.55
CA GLU A 125 18.07 8.82 11.89
C GLU A 125 16.54 8.79 11.93
N LEU A 126 15.96 7.69 12.39
CA LEU A 126 14.55 7.60 12.74
C LEU A 126 14.26 8.51 13.95
N THR A 127 13.38 9.48 13.75
CA THR A 127 12.96 10.42 14.79
C THR A 127 11.58 10.11 15.33
N ASP A 128 10.70 9.54 14.51
CA ASP A 128 9.38 9.07 14.93
C ASP A 128 8.88 7.92 14.05
N ALA A 129 8.02 7.08 14.61
CA ALA A 129 7.34 6.02 13.89
C ALA A 129 5.94 5.80 14.48
N THR A 130 4.93 5.75 13.62
CA THR A 130 3.55 5.48 14.03
C THR A 130 2.96 4.36 13.20
N TYR A 131 2.21 3.47 13.83
CA TYR A 131 1.42 2.45 13.16
C TYR A 131 -0.07 2.79 13.34
N ASN A 132 -0.78 3.05 12.24
CA ASN A 132 -2.17 3.52 12.27
C ASN A 132 -2.36 4.66 13.29
N ASP A 133 -1.53 5.71 13.16
CA ASP A 133 -1.53 6.92 13.99
C ASP A 133 -1.19 6.73 15.48
N THR A 134 -0.77 5.51 15.87
CA THR A 134 -0.31 5.22 17.24
C THR A 134 1.20 5.05 17.25
N GLN A 135 1.89 5.68 18.20
CA GLN A 135 3.36 5.57 18.30
C GLN A 135 3.80 4.10 18.38
N PHE A 136 4.74 3.74 17.52
CA PHE A 136 5.23 2.38 17.35
C PHE A 136 6.69 2.37 16.93
N LEU A 137 7.57 2.58 17.92
CA LEU A 137 9.02 2.64 17.73
C LEU A 137 9.62 1.22 17.56
N PRO A 138 10.82 1.11 16.96
CA PRO A 138 11.47 -0.19 16.76
C PRO A 138 11.75 -0.93 18.07
N ASP A 139 11.43 -2.23 18.14
CA ASP A 139 11.66 -3.11 19.29
C ASP A 139 13.15 -3.29 19.61
N ASN A 140 14.03 -3.12 18.62
CA ASN A 140 15.47 -3.17 18.83
C ASN A 140 16.06 -1.85 19.35
N ASN A 141 15.23 -0.81 19.57
CA ASN A 141 15.63 0.54 19.99
C ASN A 141 16.67 1.21 19.07
N ALA A 142 16.80 0.74 17.83
CA ALA A 142 17.67 1.36 16.86
C ALA A 142 17.02 2.63 16.32
N THR A 143 17.81 3.69 16.15
CA THR A 143 17.41 4.89 15.40
C THR A 143 18.15 5.00 14.07
N THR A 144 19.23 4.24 13.86
CA THR A 144 19.99 4.21 12.60
C THR A 144 20.20 2.77 12.13
N GLY A 145 20.55 2.60 10.85
CA GLY A 145 20.79 1.28 10.26
C GLY A 145 19.54 0.41 10.23
N ILE A 146 19.61 -0.81 10.76
CA ILE A 146 18.50 -1.78 10.71
C ILE A 146 17.54 -1.53 11.87
N LEU A 147 16.34 -1.05 11.54
CA LEU A 147 15.19 -0.89 12.40
C LEU A 147 14.37 -2.18 12.39
N LYS A 148 13.83 -2.61 13.54
CA LYS A 148 13.01 -3.84 13.64
C LYS A 148 11.74 -3.61 14.43
N TRP A 149 10.61 -4.06 13.90
CA TRP A 149 9.31 -4.06 14.58
C TRP A 149 8.74 -5.47 14.62
N ILE A 150 8.23 -5.88 15.77
CA ILE A 150 7.52 -7.13 15.98
C ILE A 150 6.03 -6.79 16.00
N ILE A 151 5.31 -7.17 14.95
CA ILE A 151 3.90 -6.82 14.77
C ILE A 151 3.04 -8.05 15.09
N GLY A 152 2.02 -7.87 15.93
CA GLY A 152 1.07 -8.93 16.31
C GLY A 152 1.39 -9.70 17.59
N THR A 153 2.34 -9.22 18.41
CA THR A 153 2.68 -9.88 19.70
C THR A 153 2.52 -8.99 20.94
N SER A 154 2.28 -7.69 20.79
CA SER A 154 2.28 -6.74 21.90
C SER A 154 1.70 -5.39 21.51
N PHE A 155 1.29 -4.62 22.54
CA PHE A 155 0.79 -3.25 22.40
C PHE A 155 1.61 -2.39 21.41
N PRO A 156 0.95 -1.66 20.49
CA PRO A 156 -0.50 -1.46 20.39
C PRO A 156 -1.25 -2.58 19.66
N MET A 157 -0.58 -3.64 19.17
CA MET A 157 -1.19 -4.72 18.39
C MET A 157 -1.02 -6.11 19.02
N ASP A 158 -2.10 -6.55 19.66
CA ASP A 158 -2.22 -7.93 20.16
C ASP A 158 -2.57 -8.95 19.05
N GLU A 159 -2.89 -8.46 17.84
CA GLU A 159 -3.15 -9.27 16.63
C GLU A 159 -2.57 -8.57 15.40
N LEU A 160 -2.00 -9.35 14.47
CA LEU A 160 -1.50 -8.82 13.20
C LEU A 160 -2.67 -8.45 12.28
N THR A 161 -2.99 -7.17 12.23
CA THR A 161 -3.93 -6.60 11.27
C THR A 161 -3.19 -5.80 10.21
N GLY A 162 -3.81 -5.60 9.05
CA GLY A 162 -3.26 -4.71 8.03
C GLY A 162 -3.23 -3.26 8.54
N GLY A 163 -2.34 -2.46 7.98
CA GLY A 163 -2.17 -1.08 8.42
C GLY A 163 -0.99 -0.38 7.78
N THR A 164 -0.72 0.83 8.26
CA THR A 164 0.35 1.69 7.74
C THR A 164 1.30 2.04 8.86
N LEU A 165 2.57 1.68 8.69
CA LEU A 165 3.67 2.18 9.49
C LEU A 165 4.26 3.41 8.80
N GLU A 166 4.01 4.59 9.35
CA GLU A 166 4.60 5.86 8.90
C GLU A 166 5.89 6.12 9.66
N LEU A 167 6.97 6.40 8.92
CA LEU A 167 8.30 6.65 9.43
C LEU A 167 8.68 8.11 9.16
N THR A 168 9.19 8.79 10.17
CA THR A 168 9.78 10.13 10.06
C THR A 168 11.27 10.03 10.31
N VAL A 169 12.07 10.43 9.33
CA VAL A 169 13.52 10.27 9.32
C VAL A 169 14.20 11.64 9.15
N ASP A 170 15.17 11.92 10.00
CA ASP A 170 16.08 13.06 9.85
C ASP A 170 17.21 12.68 8.88
N LEU A 171 17.37 13.53 7.86
CA LEU A 171 18.37 13.40 6.80
C LEU A 171 19.44 14.50 6.90
N SER A 172 19.46 15.24 8.02
CA SER A 172 20.32 16.40 8.22
C SER A 172 21.78 16.07 7.92
N GLY A 173 22.33 16.76 6.92
CA GLY A 173 23.72 16.59 6.49
C GLY A 173 23.93 15.64 5.31
N ASP A 174 22.87 15.07 4.72
CA ASP A 174 23.01 14.40 3.42
C ASP A 174 23.27 15.39 2.27
N THR A 175 23.88 14.89 1.19
CA THR A 175 24.42 15.71 0.11
C THR A 175 23.43 15.83 -1.05
N PRO A 176 23.02 17.04 -1.44
CA PRO A 176 22.17 17.26 -2.62
C PRO A 176 22.73 16.61 -3.89
N GLY A 177 21.84 15.98 -4.66
CA GLY A 177 22.14 15.23 -5.88
C GLY A 177 22.46 13.75 -5.67
N GLU A 178 22.70 13.31 -4.43
CA GLU A 178 22.93 11.90 -4.13
C GLU A 178 21.64 11.08 -4.22
N ILE A 179 21.79 9.81 -4.64
CA ILE A 179 20.72 8.82 -4.62
C ILE A 179 20.92 7.91 -3.41
N ARG A 180 19.86 7.72 -2.61
CA ARG A 180 19.88 6.85 -1.44
C ARG A 180 18.85 5.74 -1.61
N CYS A 181 19.29 4.51 -1.41
CA CYS A 181 18.43 3.33 -1.49
C CYS A 181 17.98 2.91 -0.10
N LEU A 182 16.68 2.66 0.06
CA LEU A 182 16.10 2.06 1.25
C LEU A 182 15.83 0.59 1.00
N ASN A 183 16.31 -0.24 1.92
CA ASN A 183 16.11 -1.68 1.87
C ASN A 183 15.28 -2.11 3.08
N GLY A 184 14.50 -3.15 2.90
CA GLY A 184 13.64 -3.66 3.95
C GLY A 184 13.01 -4.96 3.55
N GLY A 185 12.38 -5.58 4.53
CA GLY A 185 11.68 -6.84 4.35
C GLY A 185 11.10 -7.27 5.67
N PHE A 186 10.56 -8.48 5.70
CA PHE A 186 9.98 -9.01 6.91
C PHE A 186 10.20 -10.51 7.00
N TYR A 187 10.29 -10.97 8.24
CA TYR A 187 10.28 -12.38 8.58
C TYR A 187 8.87 -12.83 8.93
N GLU A 188 8.49 -13.96 8.37
CA GLU A 188 7.31 -14.72 8.74
C GLU A 188 7.77 -16.13 9.14
N GLY A 189 7.92 -16.37 10.43
CA GLY A 189 8.67 -17.52 10.93
C GLY A 189 10.13 -17.44 10.46
N ASP A 190 10.61 -18.49 9.79
CA ASP A 190 12.00 -18.57 9.27
C ASP A 190 12.17 -18.00 7.85
N ASN A 191 11.08 -17.61 7.19
CA ASN A 191 11.12 -17.12 5.81
C ASN A 191 11.27 -15.60 5.78
N TYR A 192 12.17 -15.10 4.94
CA TYR A 192 12.37 -13.67 4.69
C TYR A 192 11.76 -13.25 3.35
N TYR A 193 11.02 -12.15 3.37
CA TYR A 193 10.39 -11.55 2.19
C TYR A 193 10.81 -10.09 2.07
N THR A 194 11.06 -9.61 0.87
CA THR A 194 11.48 -8.21 0.63
C THR A 194 10.28 -7.27 0.56
N THR A 195 10.44 -6.05 1.09
CA THR A 195 9.49 -4.96 0.88
C THR A 195 9.41 -4.60 -0.60
N LYS A 196 8.19 -4.47 -1.13
CA LYS A 196 7.92 -4.05 -2.52
C LYS A 196 7.76 -2.53 -2.60
N GLY A 197 7.63 -1.97 -3.81
CA GLY A 197 7.36 -0.55 -4.00
C GLY A 197 8.64 0.28 -4.12
N ASP A 198 8.60 1.51 -3.61
CA ASP A 198 9.68 2.46 -3.84
C ASP A 198 10.98 2.03 -3.15
N ALA A 199 12.10 2.21 -3.85
CA ALA A 199 13.40 1.66 -3.44
C ALA A 199 14.49 2.72 -3.24
N TYR A 200 14.34 3.90 -3.84
CA TYR A 200 15.33 4.96 -3.74
C TYR A 200 14.68 6.35 -3.79
N ILE A 201 15.36 7.33 -3.21
CA ILE A 201 15.06 8.76 -3.36
C ILE A 201 16.29 9.49 -3.88
N THR A 202 16.09 10.73 -4.31
CA THR A 202 17.19 11.67 -4.60
C THR A 202 17.19 12.78 -3.55
N ILE A 203 18.36 13.13 -3.01
CA ILE A 203 18.48 14.28 -2.10
C ILE A 203 18.40 15.57 -2.90
N GLY A 204 17.50 16.47 -2.55
CA GLY A 204 17.35 17.76 -3.22
C GLY A 204 15.95 18.34 -3.06
N GLU A 205 15.73 19.49 -3.69
CA GLU A 205 14.45 20.20 -3.64
C GLU A 205 13.35 19.37 -4.33
N PRO A 206 12.28 18.99 -3.63
CA PRO A 206 11.19 18.25 -4.23
C PRO A 206 10.32 19.13 -5.14
N PRO A 207 9.97 18.68 -6.36
CA PRO A 207 8.87 19.26 -7.12
C PRO A 207 7.53 18.97 -6.40
N ILE A 208 6.48 19.69 -6.79
CA ILE A 208 5.14 19.34 -6.33
C ILE A 208 4.75 17.97 -6.92
N PRO A 209 4.10 17.04 -6.20
CA PRO A 209 3.89 15.66 -6.69
C PRO A 209 3.08 15.52 -7.98
N VAL A 210 2.39 16.58 -8.38
CA VAL A 210 1.61 16.68 -9.63
C VAL A 210 2.49 17.04 -10.83
N ASP A 211 3.61 17.73 -10.61
CA ASP A 211 4.62 18.04 -11.64
C ASP A 211 5.47 16.79 -11.86
N THR A 212 5.11 16.03 -12.89
CA THR A 212 5.63 14.70 -13.17
C THR A 212 6.87 14.70 -14.04
N ASP A 213 7.10 15.77 -14.80
CA ASP A 213 8.31 15.95 -15.61
C ASP A 213 9.37 16.85 -14.93
N GLU A 214 9.04 17.38 -13.76
CA GLU A 214 9.88 18.18 -12.87
C GLU A 214 10.41 19.46 -13.54
N ASP A 215 9.62 20.06 -14.44
CA ASP A 215 9.98 21.26 -15.19
C ASP A 215 9.72 22.57 -14.40
N TRP A 216 9.19 22.45 -13.18
CA TRP A 216 8.83 23.55 -12.27
C TRP A 216 7.67 24.40 -12.77
N LYS A 217 6.81 23.82 -13.59
CA LYS A 217 5.54 24.38 -14.04
C LYS A 217 4.45 23.33 -13.84
N ILE A 218 3.21 23.76 -14.03
CA ILE A 218 2.06 22.86 -14.03
C ILE A 218 1.44 22.98 -15.40
N SER A 219 1.47 21.89 -16.15
CA SER A 219 0.79 21.80 -17.44
C SER A 219 -0.72 21.63 -17.28
N ASP A 220 -1.47 21.85 -18.37
CA ASP A 220 -2.91 21.59 -18.40
C ASP A 220 -3.22 20.12 -18.02
N GLU A 221 -2.40 19.17 -18.48
CA GLU A 221 -2.57 17.74 -18.21
C GLU A 221 -2.38 17.41 -16.73
N GLU A 222 -1.33 17.96 -16.13
CA GLU A 222 -1.02 17.75 -14.71
C GLU A 222 -2.08 18.38 -13.80
N LEU A 223 -2.56 19.59 -14.13
CA LEU A 223 -3.66 20.21 -13.41
C LEU A 223 -4.95 19.39 -13.51
N LEU A 224 -5.30 18.91 -14.72
CA LEU A 224 -6.49 18.07 -14.91
C LEU A 224 -6.39 16.76 -14.13
N ASN A 225 -5.21 16.14 -14.13
CA ASN A 225 -4.96 14.94 -13.33
C ASN A 225 -5.16 15.25 -11.83
N ALA A 226 -4.61 16.35 -11.33
CA ALA A 226 -4.82 16.76 -9.94
C ALA A 226 -6.29 17.03 -9.58
N ILE A 227 -7.07 17.58 -10.52
CA ILE A 227 -8.53 17.77 -10.37
C ILE A 227 -9.25 16.43 -10.28
N ASP A 228 -8.83 15.40 -11.03
CA ASP A 228 -9.43 14.07 -10.94
C ASP A 228 -9.20 13.44 -9.56
N TYR A 229 -7.99 13.53 -9.00
CA TYR A 229 -7.69 13.07 -7.64
C TYR A 229 -8.45 13.87 -6.57
N TRP A 230 -8.52 15.20 -6.72
CA TRP A 230 -9.34 16.06 -5.86
C TRP A 230 -10.81 15.63 -5.88
N ALA A 231 -11.39 15.47 -7.06
CA ALA A 231 -12.80 15.14 -7.23
C ALA A 231 -13.13 13.74 -6.69
N ALA A 232 -12.17 12.82 -6.72
CA ALA A 232 -12.28 11.50 -6.13
C ALA A 232 -12.00 11.49 -4.61
N ASN A 233 -11.51 12.59 -4.04
CA ASN A 233 -11.02 12.69 -2.66
C ASN A 233 -9.97 11.61 -2.35
N THR A 234 -8.97 11.47 -3.23
CA THR A 234 -7.90 10.45 -3.16
C THR A 234 -6.52 11.07 -3.25
N GLN A 235 -5.51 10.41 -2.65
CA GLN A 235 -4.12 10.89 -2.64
C GLN A 235 -3.34 10.55 -3.91
N ILE A 236 -2.43 11.45 -4.29
CA ILE A 236 -1.39 11.24 -5.32
C ILE A 236 -0.13 10.78 -4.59
N ASN A 237 0.16 9.47 -4.62
CA ASN A 237 1.29 8.86 -3.91
C ASN A 237 1.37 9.19 -2.40
N GLY A 238 0.23 9.55 -1.78
CA GLY A 238 0.18 9.96 -0.37
C GLY A 238 0.10 11.48 -0.14
N TRP A 239 0.13 12.29 -1.21
CA TRP A 239 -0.02 13.74 -1.15
C TRP A 239 -1.42 14.22 -1.58
N PRO A 240 -1.91 15.32 -0.95
CA PRO A 240 -1.53 15.78 0.38
C PRO A 240 -1.69 14.72 1.46
N GLU A 241 -0.84 14.83 2.47
CA GLU A 241 -0.87 13.99 3.68
C GLU A 241 -2.24 14.03 4.36
N ASP A 242 -2.91 15.18 4.29
CA ASP A 242 -4.24 15.43 4.84
C ASP A 242 -5.19 15.89 3.72
N LEU A 243 -6.20 15.05 3.42
CA LEU A 243 -7.20 15.28 2.39
C LEU A 243 -8.10 16.49 2.69
N ASP A 244 -8.27 16.88 3.96
CA ASP A 244 -9.05 18.07 4.32
C ASP A 244 -8.40 19.36 3.81
N ASN A 245 -7.10 19.32 3.48
CA ASN A 245 -6.37 20.42 2.89
C ASN A 245 -6.36 20.40 1.35
N TRP A 246 -7.00 19.42 0.69
CA TRP A 246 -6.91 19.26 -0.76
C TRP A 246 -7.38 20.50 -1.52
N ASP A 247 -8.46 21.15 -1.08
CA ASP A 247 -8.97 22.38 -1.68
C ASP A 247 -7.89 23.48 -1.71
N ILE A 248 -7.13 23.63 -0.61
CA ILE A 248 -6.06 24.61 -0.49
C ILE A 248 -4.92 24.28 -1.47
N TYR A 249 -4.58 23.00 -1.58
CA TYR A 249 -3.53 22.55 -2.51
C TYR A 249 -3.95 22.70 -3.97
N LEU A 250 -5.21 22.41 -4.31
CA LEU A 250 -5.73 22.60 -5.66
C LEU A 250 -5.73 24.09 -6.05
N LEU A 251 -6.13 24.98 -5.14
CA LEU A 251 -6.07 26.42 -5.39
C LEU A 251 -4.64 26.90 -5.64
N LYS A 252 -3.66 26.43 -4.85
CA LYS A 252 -2.25 26.73 -5.10
C LYS A 252 -1.76 26.19 -6.45
N LEU A 253 -2.17 24.99 -6.83
CA LEU A 253 -1.84 24.42 -8.14
C LEU A 253 -2.41 25.26 -9.29
N ILE A 254 -3.63 25.78 -9.15
CA ILE A 254 -4.24 26.69 -10.14
C ILE A 254 -3.43 27.99 -10.23
N ASP A 255 -2.96 28.53 -9.11
CA ASP A 255 -2.10 29.72 -9.11
C ASP A 255 -0.77 29.45 -9.84
N PHE A 256 -0.14 28.29 -9.60
CA PHE A 256 1.11 27.90 -10.28
C PHE A 256 0.91 27.62 -11.77
N TRP A 257 -0.21 27.00 -12.15
CA TRP A 257 -0.60 26.77 -13.55
C TRP A 257 -0.87 28.09 -14.29
N ALA A 258 -1.49 29.07 -13.61
CA ALA A 258 -1.79 30.37 -14.18
C ALA A 258 -0.55 31.27 -14.33
N ASP A 259 0.53 30.97 -13.61
CA ASP A 259 1.79 31.69 -13.69
C ASP A 259 2.67 31.16 -14.85
N ASN A 260 3.03 32.04 -15.78
CA ASN A 260 3.87 31.65 -16.93
C ASN A 260 5.31 31.32 -16.53
N ASP A 261 5.80 31.88 -15.42
CA ASP A 261 7.15 31.64 -14.90
C ASP A 261 7.21 30.37 -14.05
N GLY A 262 6.04 29.85 -13.63
CA GLY A 262 5.87 28.62 -12.87
C GLY A 262 6.03 28.81 -11.37
N TYR A 263 6.60 27.80 -10.71
CA TYR A 263 6.80 27.81 -9.26
C TYR A 263 8.25 27.50 -8.89
N GLU A 264 8.63 27.81 -7.66
CA GLU A 264 9.90 27.43 -7.05
C GLU A 264 9.69 26.83 -5.66
N TYR A 265 10.66 26.01 -5.24
CA TYR A 265 10.73 25.48 -3.89
C TYR A 265 11.01 26.63 -2.89
N ASP A 266 10.19 26.74 -1.86
CA ASP A 266 10.40 27.71 -0.79
C ASP A 266 11.10 27.02 0.39
N GLN A 267 12.43 26.97 0.35
CA GLN A 267 13.22 26.33 1.39
C GLN A 267 12.99 26.96 2.78
N SER A 268 12.83 28.29 2.85
CA SER A 268 12.65 28.98 4.12
C SER A 268 11.32 28.59 4.77
N GLU A 269 10.25 28.59 3.98
CA GLU A 269 8.94 28.16 4.48
C GLU A 269 8.88 26.66 4.72
N SER A 270 9.59 25.85 3.93
CA SER A 270 9.66 24.40 4.12
C SER A 270 10.30 24.03 5.45
N ILE A 271 11.42 24.68 5.80
CA ILE A 271 12.07 24.53 7.10
C ILE A 271 11.14 25.00 8.22
N ASN A 272 10.43 26.11 8.04
CA ASN A 272 9.49 26.63 9.03
C ASN A 272 8.33 25.66 9.30
N GLN A 273 7.74 25.10 8.25
CA GLN A 273 6.60 24.18 8.34
C GLN A 273 6.99 22.70 8.54
N GLN A 274 8.29 22.37 8.46
CA GLN A 274 8.81 20.99 8.51
C GLN A 274 8.17 20.08 7.44
N LYS A 275 7.89 20.63 6.25
CA LYS A 275 7.34 19.91 5.08
C LYS A 275 7.61 20.69 3.79
N PRO A 276 7.62 20.04 2.62
CA PRO A 276 7.81 20.74 1.35
C PRO A 276 6.78 21.85 1.12
N CYS A 277 7.28 23.03 0.77
CA CYS A 277 6.50 24.22 0.44
C CYS A 277 7.00 24.83 -0.87
N TRP A 278 6.08 25.42 -1.62
CA TRP A 278 6.34 26.05 -2.91
C TRP A 278 5.63 27.40 -2.98
N LYS A 279 6.13 28.26 -3.86
CA LYS A 279 5.57 29.59 -4.16
C LYS A 279 5.72 29.88 -5.65
N THR A 280 4.93 30.81 -6.16
CA THR A 280 5.08 31.36 -7.52
C THR A 280 6.46 32.01 -7.67
N LYS A 281 7.03 31.92 -8.87
CA LYS A 281 8.31 32.57 -9.21
C LYS A 281 8.19 34.09 -9.36
#